data_AF-A0A955X5F5-F1
#
_entry.id   AF-A0A955X5F5-F1
#
_cell.length_a   1.000
_cell.length_b   1.000
_cell.length_c   1.000
_cell.angle_alpha   90.00
_cell.angle_beta   90.00
_cell.angle_gamma   90.00
#
_symmetry.space_group_name_H-M   'P 1'
#
loop_
_entity.id
_entity.type
_entity.pdbx_description
1 polymer ?
#
loop_
_entity_poly.entity_id
_entity_poly.type
_entity_poly.pdbx_seq_one_letter_code
_entity_poly.pdbx_strand_id
1 'polypeptide(L)' 'MEPNPAIQSNRCHTFVALGCARVSTPRFDGNERIHLHPTPYPEVPPMLAGGRITHALVVAALAFEALRRAGALAAAPAAC' A
#
# COMPACT_ATOMS: atom_id res chain seq x y z
N MET A 1 0.67 9.34 6.72
CA MET A 1 1.29 8.46 7.73
C MET A 1 2.64 9.03 8.12
N GLU A 2 3.03 8.89 9.38
CA GLU A 2 4.38 9.21 9.87
C GLU A 2 5.12 7.88 10.10
N PRO A 3 6.07 7.47 9.24
CA PRO A 3 6.68 6.13 9.28
C PRO A 3 7.39 5.79 10.59
N ASN A 4 8.16 6.76 11.12
CA ASN A 4 8.92 6.62 12.34
C ASN A 4 9.14 8.01 12.97
N PRO A 5 8.10 8.61 13.58
CA PRO A 5 8.14 10.00 14.04
C PRO A 5 9.19 10.26 15.13
N ALA A 6 9.70 9.22 15.80
CA ALA A 6 10.76 9.36 16.79
C ALA A 6 12.09 9.84 16.18
N ILE A 7 12.35 9.51 14.91
CA ILE A 7 13.64 9.82 14.24
C ILE A 7 13.51 10.36 12.81
N GLN A 8 12.31 10.33 12.22
CA GLN A 8 12.05 10.80 10.87
C GLN A 8 10.87 11.77 10.85
N SER A 9 11.05 12.91 10.18
CA SER A 9 9.99 13.89 9.93
C SER A 9 9.25 13.66 8.60
N ASN A 10 9.59 12.60 7.86
CA ASN A 10 8.99 12.34 6.56
C ASN A 10 7.50 12.00 6.66
N ARG A 11 6.79 12.26 5.56
CA ARG A 11 5.38 11.91 5.37
C ARG A 11 5.30 10.80 4.33
N CYS A 12 4.55 9.75 4.66
CA CYS A 12 4.21 8.68 3.74
C CYS A 12 2.73 8.80 3.36
N HIS A 13 2.47 8.79 2.06
CA HIS A 13 1.13 8.86 1.46
C HIS A 13 0.81 7.52 0.81
N THR A 14 -0.46 7.11 0.87
CA THR A 14 -0.95 5.87 0.25
C THR A 14 -1.93 6.23 -0.85
N PHE A 15 -1.75 5.62 -2.03
CA PHE A 15 -2.61 5.80 -3.18
C PHE A 15 -3.08 4.42 -3.67
N VAL A 16 -4.30 4.39 -4.21
CA VAL A 16 -4.89 3.19 -4.81
C VAL A 16 -5.22 3.52 -6.26
N ALA A 17 -4.48 2.91 -7.19
CA ALA A 17 -4.74 3.05 -8.60
C ALA A 17 -5.75 1.99 -9.05
N LEU A 18 -6.89 2.43 -9.58
CA LEU A 18 -7.97 1.57 -10.08
C LEU A 18 -8.05 1.65 -11.60
N GLY A 19 -8.53 0.59 -12.24
CA GLY A 19 -8.64 0.54 -13.70
C GLY A 19 -7.30 0.40 -14.43
N CYS A 20 -6.26 -0.08 -13.74
CA CYS A 20 -4.94 -0.27 -14.33
C CYS A 20 -4.96 -1.38 -15.41
N ALA A 21 -4.33 -1.10 -16.54
CA ALA A 21 -4.04 -2.08 -17.58
C ALA A 21 -2.52 -2.26 -17.72
N ARG A 22 -2.07 -3.51 -17.94
CA ARG A 22 -0.66 -3.80 -18.21
C ARG A 22 -0.35 -3.45 -19.66
N VAL A 23 0.39 -2.35 -19.87
CA VAL A 23 0.76 -1.86 -21.22
C VAL A 23 2.18 -2.23 -21.63
N SER A 24 3.01 -2.70 -20.69
CA SER A 24 4.41 -3.07 -20.94
C SER A 24 4.95 -3.99 -19.84
N THR A 25 6.16 -4.51 -20.03
CA THR A 25 6.91 -5.19 -18.97
C THR A 25 7.60 -4.16 -18.08
N PRO A 26 7.52 -4.28 -16.75
CA PRO A 26 8.18 -3.36 -15.81
C PRO A 26 9.70 -3.32 -16.01
N ARG A 27 10.26 -2.12 -16.00
CA ARG A 27 11.70 -1.86 -16.04
C ARG A 27 12.11 -1.29 -14.70
N PHE A 28 12.69 -2.13 -13.83
CA PHE A 28 13.22 -1.71 -12.54
C PHE A 28 14.61 -1.08 -12.68
N ASP A 29 15.01 -0.27 -11.71
CA ASP A 29 16.40 0.17 -11.62
C ASP A 29 17.30 -0.97 -11.11
N GLY A 30 18.62 -0.85 -11.31
CA GLY A 30 19.59 -1.89 -10.95
C GLY A 30 20.04 -1.88 -9.49
N ASN A 31 19.65 -0.87 -8.71
CA ASN A 31 20.00 -0.73 -7.31
C ASN A 31 18.96 -1.39 -6.39
N GLU A 32 17.79 -1.72 -6.92
CA GLU A 32 16.72 -2.37 -6.20
C GLU A 32 16.55 -3.84 -6.62
N ARG A 33 16.24 -4.73 -5.67
CA ARG A 33 15.88 -6.12 -5.93
C ARG A 33 14.38 -6.29 -5.76
N ILE A 34 13.66 -6.26 -6.87
CA ILE A 34 12.19 -6.26 -6.89
C ILE A 34 11.68 -7.51 -7.62
N HIS A 35 10.70 -8.18 -6.99
CA HIS A 35 9.91 -9.23 -7.62
C HIS A 35 8.43 -8.87 -7.56
N LEU A 36 7.75 -9.03 -8.69
CA LEU A 36 6.32 -8.81 -8.77
C LEU A 36 5.55 -10.06 -8.38
N HIS A 37 4.60 -9.88 -7.47
CA HIS A 37 3.65 -10.89 -7.07
C HIS A 37 2.23 -10.35 -7.31
N PRO A 38 1.69 -10.50 -8.53
CA PRO A 38 0.30 -10.17 -8.81
C PRO A 38 -0.60 -11.12 -8.02
N THR A 39 -1.41 -10.56 -7.12
CA THR A 39 -2.26 -11.33 -6.22
C THR A 39 -3.66 -10.73 -6.19
N PRO A 40 -4.72 -11.55 -6.27
CA PRO A 40 -6.09 -11.08 -6.05
C PRO A 40 -6.26 -10.44 -4.67
N TYR A 41 -6.98 -9.33 -4.60
CA TYR A 41 -7.21 -8.64 -3.32
C TYR A 41 -7.77 -9.54 -2.20
N PRO A 42 -8.69 -10.51 -2.47
CA PRO A 42 -9.19 -11.42 -1.42
C PRO A 42 -8.11 -12.25 -0.71
N GLU A 43 -6.92 -12.43 -1.31
CA GLU A 43 -5.80 -13.14 -0.68
C GLU A 43 -4.99 -12.24 0.26
N VAL A 44 -5.18 -10.92 0.21
CA VAL A 44 -4.41 -9.97 1.02
C VAL A 44 -4.71 -10.09 2.53
N PRO A 45 -5.98 -10.15 3.01
CA PRO A 45 -6.27 -10.35 4.42
C PRO A 45 -5.61 -11.60 5.04
N PRO A 46 -5.69 -12.81 4.44
CA PRO A 46 -4.98 -13.96 5.01
C PRO A 46 -3.45 -13.82 4.93
N MET A 47 -2.89 -13.11 3.94
CA MET A 47 -1.44 -12.83 3.91
C MET A 47 -1.00 -11.89 5.04
N LEU A 48 -1.82 -10.89 5.40
CA LEU A 48 -1.60 -10.02 6.56
C LEU A 48 -1.69 -10.82 7.86
N ALA A 49 -2.80 -11.53 8.06
CA ALA A 49 -3.05 -12.30 9.28
C ALA A 49 -2.03 -13.42 9.49
N GLY A 50 -1.59 -14.06 8.40
CA GLY A 50 -0.59 -15.13 8.42
C GLY A 50 0.86 -14.64 8.45
N GLY A 51 1.11 -13.33 8.54
CA GLY A 51 2.47 -12.79 8.64
C GLY A 51 3.31 -12.91 7.36
N ARG A 52 2.69 -13.12 6.19
CA ARG A 52 3.39 -13.02 4.90
C ARG A 52 3.64 -11.57 4.49
N ILE A 53 2.82 -10.64 4.99
CA ILE A 53 3.01 -9.20 4.84
C ILE A 53 3.18 -8.61 6.24
N THR A 54 4.39 -8.12 6.55
CA THR A 54 4.75 -7.68 7.91
C THR A 54 5.26 -6.24 7.97
N HIS A 55 5.61 -5.65 6.83
CA HIS A 55 6.19 -4.32 6.80
C HIS A 55 5.14 -3.27 7.21
N ALA A 56 5.38 -2.54 8.30
CA ALA A 56 4.39 -1.66 8.93
C ALA A 56 3.73 -0.66 7.96
N LEU A 57 4.51 -0.06 7.05
CA LEU A 57 3.97 0.88 6.05
C LEU A 57 3.00 0.21 5.06
N VAL A 58 3.28 -1.04 4.69
CA VAL A 58 2.44 -1.82 3.77
C VAL A 58 1.18 -2.30 4.49
N VAL A 59 1.31 -2.73 5.75
CA VAL A 59 0.16 -3.09 6.60
C VAL A 59 -0.79 -1.90 6.74
N ALA A 60 -0.28 -0.71 7.05
CA ALA A 60 -1.09 0.50 7.15
C ALA A 60 -1.77 0.86 5.82
N ALA A 61 -1.04 0.80 4.71
CA ALA A 61 -1.60 1.06 3.38
C ALA A 61 -2.76 0.12 3.03
N LEU A 62 -2.62 -1.18 3.32
CA LEU A 62 -3.65 -2.19 3.07
C LEU A 62 -4.84 -2.06 4.03
N ALA A 63 -4.61 -1.62 5.27
CA ALA A 63 -5.70 -1.28 6.19
C ALA A 63 -6.54 -0.09 5.68
N PHE A 64 -5.91 0.95 5.14
CA PHE A 64 -6.65 2.05 4.51
C PHE A 64 -7.46 1.60 3.28
N GLU A 65 -6.89 0.72 2.45
CA GLU A 65 -7.63 0.14 1.31
C GLU A 65 -8.81 -0.72 1.76
N ALA A 66 -8.67 -1.49 2.86
CA ALA A 66 -9.77 -2.24 3.44
C ALA A 66 -10.91 -1.32 3.90
N LEU A 67 -10.58 -0.21 4.59
CA LEU A 67 -11.56 0.81 4.98
C LEU A 67 -12.23 1.45 3.76
N ARG A 68 -11.45 1.76 2.71
CA ARG A 68 -11.99 2.33 1.46
C ARG A 68 -13.00 1.39 0.80
N ARG A 69 -12.69 0.09 0.73
CA ARG A 69 -13.59 -0.93 0.17
C ARG A 69 -14.85 -1.14 1.02
N ALA A 70 -14.74 -0.96 2.33
CA ALA A 70 -15.88 -1.01 3.25
C ALA A 70 -16.73 0.28 3.22
N GLY A 71 -16.34 1.31 2.46
CA GLY A 71 -17.00 2.62 2.49
C GLY A 71 -16.80 3.38 3.82
N ALA A 72 -15.82 2.96 4.62
CA ALA A 72 -15.55 3.49 5.96
C ALA A 72 -14.34 4.45 6.00
N LEU A 73 -13.68 4.69 4.87
CA LEU A 73 -12.61 5.67 4.79
C LEU A 73 -13.21 7.08 4.77
N ALA A 74 -12.89 7.89 5.77
CA ALA A 74 -13.29 9.30 5.80
C ALA A 74 -12.79 10.04 4.55
N ALA A 75 -13.56 11.03 4.10
CA ALA A 75 -13.10 11.93 3.05
C ALA A 75 -11.78 12.56 3.49
N ALA A 76 -10.81 12.66 2.57
CA ALA A 76 -9.58 13.38 2.86
C ALA A 76 -9.95 14.82 3.29
N PRO A 77 -9.37 15.35 4.38
CA PRO A 77 -9.54 16.76 4.70
C PRO A 77 -9.11 17.58 3.48
N ALA A 78 -9.85 18.65 3.19
CA ALA A 78 -9.45 19.60 2.15
C ALA A 78 -8.01 20.02 2.42
N ALA A 79 -7.14 19.92 1.41
CA ALA A 79 -5.79 20.44 1.52
C ALA A 79 -5.89 21.95 1.76
N CYS A 80 -5.31 22.43 2.88
CA CYS A 80 -5.15 23.85 3.14
C CYS A 80 -4.21 24.51 2.12
#